data_AF-A0A7Y2WW70-F1
#
_entry.id   AF-A0A7Y2WW70-F1
#
_cell.length_a   1.000
_cell.length_b   1.000
_cell.length_c   1.000
_cell.angle_alpha   90.00
_cell.angle_beta   90.00
_cell.angle_gamma   90.00
#
_symmetry.space_group_name_H-M   'P 1'
#
loop_
_entity.id
_entity.type
_entity.pdbx_description
1 polymer ?
#
loop_
_entity_poly.entity_id
_entity_poly.type
_entity_poly.pdbx_seq_one_letter_code
_entity_poly.pdbx_strand_id
1 'polypeptide(L)'
;MRFRTHAITSAIAGVALYPRSPLRATALLLGGTLLDVDHFLLYALQTGDWSVAGALTYNRYRHDPGIDGDTRPRYGPLRSWLHNPILLLTPGWVAASRHPAIRPIMIGLSLHLLLDYIWWPRYTLAFWRAGKRCASCGRSDRKLTVYWRRAWGEPEMRTLCRPCFERNLRAARTG
;
A
#
# COMPACT_ATOMS: atom_id res chain seq x y z
N MET A 1 -3.26 -4.18 1.73
CA MET A 1 -2.82 -5.57 1.64
C MET A 1 -2.96 -6.09 0.22
N ARG A 2 -1.82 -6.30 -0.46
CA ARG A 2 -1.73 -6.92 -1.80
C ARG A 2 -0.99 -8.26 -1.70
N PHE A 3 -1.33 -9.05 -0.68
CA PHE A 3 -0.67 -10.32 -0.34
C PHE A 3 -0.44 -11.22 -1.56
N ARG A 4 -1.45 -11.40 -2.41
CA ARG A 4 -1.33 -12.20 -3.64
C ARG A 4 -0.22 -11.69 -4.56
N THR A 5 -0.16 -10.38 -4.80
CA THR A 5 0.90 -9.77 -5.63
C THR A 5 2.26 -9.97 -5.00
N HIS A 6 2.39 -9.68 -3.69
CA HIS A 6 3.65 -9.84 -2.98
C HIS A 6 4.14 -11.30 -2.98
N ALA A 7 3.25 -12.27 -2.76
CA ALA A 7 3.57 -13.69 -2.77
C ALA A 7 4.00 -14.18 -4.15
N ILE A 8 3.26 -13.86 -5.21
CA ILE A 8 3.61 -14.28 -6.56
C ILE A 8 4.94 -13.67 -6.98
N THR A 9 5.12 -12.35 -6.81
CA THR A 9 6.35 -11.68 -7.25
C THR A 9 7.56 -12.17 -6.45
N SER A 10 7.41 -12.40 -5.14
CA SER A 10 8.49 -12.93 -4.31
C SER A 10 8.80 -14.39 -4.63
N ALA A 11 7.80 -15.21 -4.94
CA ALA A 11 8.02 -16.60 -5.37
C ALA A 11 8.81 -16.64 -6.69
N ILE A 12 8.42 -15.83 -7.68
CA ILE A 12 9.13 -15.73 -8.97
C ILE A 12 10.57 -15.26 -8.74
N ALA A 13 10.78 -14.21 -7.95
CA ALA A 13 12.12 -13.70 -7.63
C ALA A 13 12.96 -14.73 -6.88
N GLY A 14 12.37 -15.48 -5.94
CA GLY A 14 13.04 -16.55 -5.20
C GLY A 14 13.54 -17.66 -6.12
N VAL A 15 12.69 -18.15 -7.02
CA VAL A 15 13.07 -19.19 -8.01
C VAL A 15 14.13 -18.67 -8.97
N ALA A 16 14.01 -17.43 -9.46
CA ALA A 16 14.96 -16.85 -10.40
C ALA A 16 16.35 -16.59 -9.79
N LEU A 17 16.41 -16.07 -8.56
CA LEU A 17 17.68 -15.73 -7.89
C LEU A 17 18.34 -16.94 -7.21
N TYR A 18 17.56 -17.93 -6.78
CA TYR A 18 18.05 -19.08 -6.03
C TYR A 18 17.58 -20.43 -6.61
N PRO A 19 17.79 -20.72 -7.91
CA PRO A 19 17.24 -21.91 -8.57
C PRO A 19 17.76 -23.24 -7.98
N ARG A 20 18.93 -23.22 -7.33
CA ARG A 20 19.57 -24.40 -6.72
C ARG A 20 19.51 -24.40 -5.18
N SER A 21 18.78 -23.48 -4.57
CA SER A 21 18.72 -23.36 -3.11
C SER A 21 17.28 -23.09 -2.66
N PRO A 22 16.46 -24.14 -2.50
CA PRO A 22 15.05 -23.99 -2.14
C PRO A 22 14.89 -23.27 -0.79
N LEU A 23 15.81 -23.50 0.17
CA LEU A 23 15.80 -22.79 1.44
C LEU A 23 15.93 -21.27 1.28
N ARG A 24 16.83 -20.80 0.41
CA ARG A 24 17.00 -19.35 0.14
C ARG A 24 15.83 -18.77 -0.64
N ALA A 25 15.29 -19.52 -1.61
CA ALA A 25 14.09 -19.13 -2.34
C ALA A 25 12.89 -18.96 -1.39
N THR A 26 12.67 -19.92 -0.48
CA THR A 26 11.65 -19.84 0.57
C THR A 26 11.89 -18.68 1.52
N ALA A 27 13.12 -18.45 1.97
CA ALA A 27 13.45 -17.31 2.83
C ALA A 27 13.13 -15.96 2.17
N LEU A 28 13.39 -15.82 0.86
CA LEU A 28 13.01 -14.63 0.10
C LEU A 28 11.48 -14.49 -0.01
N LEU A 29 10.77 -15.57 -0.33
CA LEU A 29 9.31 -15.57 -0.37
C LEU A 29 8.71 -15.13 0.97
N LEU A 30 9.19 -15.69 2.08
CA LEU A 30 8.74 -15.35 3.43
C LEU A 30 9.05 -13.88 3.75
N GLY A 31 10.27 -13.41 3.48
CA GLY A 31 10.63 -12.00 3.64
C GLY A 31 9.73 -11.06 2.83
N GLY A 32 9.35 -11.46 1.62
CA GLY A 32 8.48 -10.67 0.75
C GLY A 32 6.99 -10.72 1.08
N THR A 33 6.54 -11.63 1.95
CA THR A 33 5.10 -11.84 2.22
C THR A 33 4.72 -11.66 3.68
N LEU A 34 5.55 -12.07 4.62
CA LEU A 34 5.21 -12.02 6.05
C LEU A 34 5.07 -10.60 6.57
N LEU A 35 5.62 -9.61 5.87
CA LEU A 35 5.41 -8.21 6.23
C LEU A 35 3.92 -7.81 6.15
N ASP A 36 3.12 -8.41 5.25
CA ASP A 36 1.67 -8.16 5.16
C ASP A 36 0.89 -8.66 6.39
N VAL A 37 1.46 -9.53 7.22
CA VAL A 37 0.80 -10.05 8.44
C VAL A 37 0.50 -8.91 9.42
N ASP A 38 1.29 -7.83 9.39
CA ASP A 38 1.06 -6.66 10.23
C ASP A 38 -0.31 -6.01 9.96
N HIS A 39 -0.82 -6.06 8.74
CA HIS A 39 -2.12 -5.51 8.37
C HIS A 39 -3.25 -6.30 9.03
N PHE A 40 -3.10 -7.63 9.10
CA PHE A 40 -4.05 -8.50 9.77
C PHE A 40 -4.00 -8.31 11.29
N LEU A 41 -2.80 -8.20 11.87
CA LEU A 41 -2.65 -7.93 13.30
C LEU A 41 -3.22 -6.57 13.68
N LEU A 42 -2.92 -5.53 12.90
CA LEU A 42 -3.47 -4.19 13.13
C LEU A 42 -4.99 -4.16 12.96
N TYR A 43 -5.53 -4.90 12.00
CA TYR A 43 -6.98 -5.09 11.89
C TYR A 43 -7.53 -5.66 13.19
N ALA A 44 -7.05 -6.84 13.60
CA ALA A 44 -7.55 -7.55 14.76
C ALA A 44 -7.44 -6.74 16.05
N LEU A 45 -6.34 -6.01 16.23
CA LEU A 45 -6.15 -5.12 17.38
C LEU A 45 -7.08 -3.91 17.38
N GLN A 46 -7.40 -3.35 16.21
CA GLN A 46 -8.27 -2.16 16.11
C GLN A 46 -9.76 -2.50 16.17
N THR A 47 -10.15 -3.68 15.67
CA THR A 47 -11.56 -4.08 15.55
C THR A 47 -11.99 -5.08 16.62
N GLY A 48 -11.05 -5.80 17.24
CA GLY A 48 -11.31 -6.98 18.04
C GLY A 48 -11.65 -8.23 17.22
N ASP A 49 -11.65 -8.15 15.89
CA ASP A 49 -12.03 -9.24 14.98
C ASP A 49 -10.79 -9.96 14.42
N TRP A 50 -10.65 -11.24 14.74
CA TRP A 50 -9.57 -12.10 14.25
C TRP A 50 -9.93 -12.87 12.95
N SER A 51 -11.07 -12.56 12.33
CA SER A 51 -11.50 -13.16 11.08
C SER A 51 -10.63 -12.70 9.90
N VAL A 52 -9.97 -13.66 9.24
CA VAL A 52 -9.24 -13.40 7.98
C VAL A 52 -10.19 -12.89 6.91
N ALA A 53 -11.41 -13.43 6.83
CA ALA A 53 -12.43 -12.96 5.88
C ALA A 53 -12.87 -11.52 6.21
N GLY A 54 -13.02 -11.18 7.50
CA GLY A 54 -13.29 -9.83 7.98
C GLY A 54 -12.18 -8.85 7.57
N ALA A 55 -10.92 -9.21 7.82
CA ALA A 55 -9.75 -8.40 7.46
C ALA A 55 -9.66 -8.16 5.94
N LEU A 56 -9.90 -9.20 5.13
CA LEU A 56 -9.92 -9.09 3.67
C LEU A 56 -11.06 -8.20 3.18
N THR A 57 -12.25 -8.34 3.77
CA THR A 57 -13.42 -7.50 3.44
C THR A 57 -13.14 -6.04 3.80
N TYR A 58 -12.65 -5.78 5.02
CA TYR A 58 -12.24 -4.45 5.46
C TYR A 58 -11.18 -3.84 4.54
N ASN A 59 -10.13 -4.59 4.18
CA ASN A 59 -9.08 -4.13 3.29
C ASN A 59 -9.60 -3.74 1.89
N ARG A 60 -10.68 -4.37 1.40
CA ARG A 60 -11.30 -4.03 0.11
C ARG A 60 -11.99 -2.66 0.16
N TYR A 61 -12.81 -2.38 1.18
CA TYR A 61 -13.61 -1.15 1.21
C TYR A 61 -12.99 0.01 1.98
N ARG A 62 -12.01 -0.21 2.86
CA ARG A 62 -11.46 0.85 3.73
C ARG A 62 -10.83 2.02 2.96
N HIS A 63 -10.36 1.76 1.74
CA HIS A 63 -9.78 2.77 0.85
C HIS A 63 -10.83 3.42 -0.07
N ASP A 64 -12.05 2.88 -0.09
CA ASP A 64 -13.13 3.44 -0.87
C ASP A 64 -13.66 4.70 -0.19
N PRO A 65 -13.95 5.75 -0.97
CA PRO A 65 -14.68 6.89 -0.46
C PRO A 65 -16.05 6.46 0.04
N GLY A 66 -16.40 6.84 1.28
CA GLY A 66 -17.70 6.49 1.86
C GLY A 66 -18.85 6.97 1.01
N ILE A 67 -19.76 6.06 0.68
CA ILE A 67 -21.03 6.38 0.04
C ILE A 67 -22.02 6.96 1.06
N ASP A 68 -22.99 7.76 0.61
CA ASP A 68 -24.01 8.28 1.52
C ASP A 68 -24.82 7.07 2.04
N GLY A 69 -24.98 6.99 3.36
CA GLY A 69 -25.51 5.79 4.02
C GLY A 69 -24.49 4.68 4.28
N ASP A 70 -23.21 4.84 3.91
CA ASP A 70 -22.13 3.93 4.31
C ASP A 70 -21.84 4.09 5.80
N THR A 71 -22.45 3.24 6.62
CA THR A 71 -22.23 3.19 8.07
C THR A 71 -21.08 2.28 8.47
N ARG A 72 -20.36 1.67 7.51
CA ARG A 72 -19.26 0.76 7.82
C ARG A 72 -18.11 1.53 8.48
N PRO A 73 -17.52 0.99 9.57
CA PRO A 73 -16.46 1.66 10.30
C PRO A 73 -15.17 1.76 9.48
N ARG A 74 -14.42 2.85 9.67
CA ARG A 74 -13.08 3.05 9.11
C ARG A 74 -12.10 3.29 10.26
N TYR A 75 -11.43 2.23 10.69
CA TYR A 75 -10.48 2.23 11.80
C TYR A 75 -9.13 2.90 11.47
N GLY A 76 -8.93 3.32 10.22
CA GLY A 76 -7.75 4.04 9.78
C GLY A 76 -6.72 3.14 9.07
N PRO A 77 -5.44 3.59 9.01
CA PRO A 77 -4.39 2.86 8.29
C PRO A 77 -4.01 1.59 9.03
N LEU A 78 -3.95 0.45 8.31
CA LEU A 78 -3.43 -0.81 8.83
C LEU A 78 -2.00 -1.04 8.38
N ARG A 79 -1.14 -0.05 8.56
CA ARG A 79 0.25 -0.12 8.11
C ARG A 79 1.17 0.22 9.27
N SER A 80 2.00 -0.73 9.69
CA SER A 80 2.93 -0.52 10.79
C SER A 80 4.14 0.31 10.36
N TRP A 81 4.96 0.70 11.33
CA TRP A 81 6.25 1.38 11.08
C TRP A 81 7.24 0.52 10.28
N LEU A 82 7.07 -0.81 10.25
CA LEU A 82 7.91 -1.72 9.45
C LEU A 82 7.80 -1.46 7.95
N HIS A 83 6.72 -0.81 7.51
CA HIS A 83 6.56 -0.40 6.13
C HIS A 83 7.32 0.89 5.78
N ASN A 84 8.07 1.48 6.72
CA ASN A 84 8.98 2.58 6.42
C ASN A 84 10.30 2.00 5.89
N PRO A 85 10.65 2.23 4.60
CA PRO A 85 11.84 1.63 4.01
C PRO A 85 13.13 2.04 4.70
N ILE A 86 13.21 3.27 5.21
CA ILE A 86 14.42 3.76 5.89
C ILE A 86 14.61 3.02 7.21
N LEU A 87 13.53 2.87 7.99
CA LEU A 87 13.58 2.22 9.30
C LEU A 87 13.79 0.71 9.20
N LEU A 88 13.26 0.05 8.17
CA LEU A 88 13.39 -1.40 8.03
C LEU A 88 14.64 -1.80 7.24
N LEU A 89 14.84 -1.23 6.03
CA LEU A 89 15.88 -1.70 5.12
C LEU A 89 17.28 -1.28 5.55
N THR A 90 17.46 -0.08 6.09
CA THR A 90 18.80 0.39 6.50
C THR A 90 19.43 -0.51 7.57
N PRO A 91 18.81 -0.72 8.75
CA PRO A 91 19.38 -1.63 9.74
C PRO A 91 19.40 -3.08 9.26
N GLY A 92 18.38 -3.51 8.49
CA GLY A 92 18.31 -4.87 7.97
C GLY A 92 19.46 -5.21 7.01
N TRP A 93 19.82 -4.29 6.10
CA TRP A 93 20.96 -4.47 5.20
C TRP A 93 22.30 -4.33 5.92
N VAL A 94 22.41 -3.47 6.93
CA VAL A 94 23.58 -3.45 7.83
C VAL A 94 23.76 -4.83 8.50
N ALA A 95 22.69 -5.45 9.01
CA ALA A 95 22.75 -6.81 9.55
C ALA A 95 23.10 -7.85 8.48
N ALA A 96 22.51 -7.78 7.29
CA ALA A 96 22.77 -8.72 6.19
C ALA A 96 24.17 -8.58 5.57
N SER A 97 24.85 -7.44 5.77
CA SER A 97 26.25 -7.26 5.42
C SER A 97 27.16 -8.11 6.31
N ARG A 98 26.82 -8.24 7.60
CA ARG A 98 27.54 -9.05 8.60
C ARG A 98 27.11 -10.51 8.61
N HIS A 99 25.85 -10.79 8.24
CA HIS A 99 25.27 -12.14 8.24
C HIS A 99 24.69 -12.47 6.86
N PRO A 100 25.49 -13.04 5.94
CA PRO A 100 25.04 -13.33 4.57
C PRO A 100 23.82 -14.24 4.46
N ALA A 101 23.55 -15.07 5.47
CA ALA A 101 22.37 -15.93 5.54
C ALA A 101 21.04 -15.16 5.57
N ILE A 102 21.05 -13.89 6.02
CA ILE A 102 19.85 -13.03 6.11
C ILE A 102 19.53 -12.37 4.76
N ARG A 103 20.47 -12.32 3.82
CA ARG A 103 20.31 -11.62 2.53
C ARG A 103 19.05 -12.01 1.75
N PRO A 104 18.66 -13.31 1.61
CA PRO A 104 17.43 -13.66 0.92
C PRO A 104 16.19 -13.00 1.54
N ILE A 105 16.12 -12.97 2.88
CA ILE A 105 15.02 -12.31 3.61
C ILE A 105 15.02 -10.80 3.31
N MET A 106 16.18 -10.14 3.37
CA MET A 106 16.28 -8.71 3.08
C MET A 106 15.95 -8.35 1.64
N ILE A 107 16.29 -9.21 0.67
CA ILE A 107 15.87 -9.05 -0.72
C ILE A 107 14.34 -9.16 -0.82
N GLY A 108 13.73 -10.14 -0.15
CA GLY A 108 12.28 -10.28 -0.04
C GLY A 108 11.61 -9.02 0.53
N LEU A 109 12.09 -8.52 1.66
CA LEU A 109 11.57 -7.30 2.30
C LEU A 109 11.75 -6.07 1.40
N SER A 110 12.89 -5.96 0.71
CA SER A 110 13.15 -4.86 -0.23
C SER A 110 12.19 -4.90 -1.41
N LEU A 111 11.92 -6.09 -1.95
CA LEU A 111 10.97 -6.30 -3.04
C LEU A 111 9.54 -5.97 -2.59
N HIS A 112 9.12 -6.40 -1.40
CA HIS A 112 7.83 -6.06 -0.83
C HIS A 112 7.65 -4.53 -0.76
N LEU A 113 8.61 -3.83 -0.14
CA LEU A 113 8.54 -2.38 0.00
C LEU A 113 8.60 -1.66 -1.36
N LEU A 114 9.37 -2.17 -2.32
CA LEU A 114 9.37 -1.65 -3.68
C LEU A 114 7.98 -1.73 -4.31
N LEU A 115 7.29 -2.86 -4.19
CA LEU A 115 5.95 -3.06 -4.75
C LEU A 115 4.91 -2.16 -4.08
N ASP A 116 5.04 -1.93 -2.79
CA ASP A 116 4.19 -1.04 -2.02
C ASP A 116 4.36 0.44 -2.43
N TYR A 117 5.59 0.82 -2.78
CA TYR A 117 5.95 2.19 -3.14
C TYR A 117 6.01 2.44 -4.66
N ILE A 118 5.75 1.43 -5.50
CA ILE A 118 5.89 1.54 -6.97
C ILE A 118 5.01 2.64 -7.58
N TRP A 119 3.90 2.97 -6.92
CA TRP A 119 2.97 4.02 -7.37
C TRP A 119 3.39 5.43 -6.93
N TRP A 120 4.31 5.54 -5.96
CA TRP A 120 4.73 6.81 -5.38
C TRP A 120 5.20 7.82 -6.42
N PRO A 121 6.04 7.47 -7.43
CA PRO A 121 6.44 8.43 -8.45
C PRO A 121 5.26 9.05 -9.19
N ARG A 122 4.20 8.27 -9.47
CA ARG A 122 2.98 8.77 -10.11
C ARG A 122 2.21 9.71 -9.18
N TYR A 123 2.13 9.38 -7.90
CA TYR A 123 1.54 10.25 -6.87
C TYR A 123 2.28 11.59 -6.78
N THR A 124 3.61 11.56 -6.70
CA THR A 124 4.45 12.77 -6.64
C THR A 124 4.31 13.60 -7.91
N LEU A 125 4.30 12.96 -9.08
CA LEU A 125 4.11 13.65 -10.36
C LEU A 125 2.73 14.31 -10.45
N ALA A 126 1.66 13.63 -10.01
CA ALA A 126 0.32 14.22 -9.97
C ALA A 126 0.24 15.42 -9.02
N PHE A 127 0.90 15.33 -7.87
CA PHE A 127 0.98 16.44 -6.92
C PHE A 127 1.78 17.62 -7.48
N TRP A 128 2.90 17.34 -8.15
CA TRP A 128 3.75 18.36 -8.76
C TRP A 128 3.07 19.05 -9.95
N ARG A 129 2.44 18.29 -10.86
CA ARG A 129 1.63 18.81 -11.97
C ARG A 129 0.49 19.71 -11.50
N ALA A 130 -0.09 19.40 -10.33
CA ALA A 130 -1.13 20.23 -9.74
C ALA A 130 -0.61 21.56 -9.15
N GLY A 131 0.71 21.78 -9.09
CA GLY A 131 1.30 23.04 -8.63
C GLY A 131 0.91 23.41 -7.20
N LYS A 132 0.71 22.42 -6.32
CA LYS A 132 0.16 22.60 -4.96
C LYS A 132 -1.22 23.29 -4.94
N ARG A 133 -2.02 23.15 -6.00
CA ARG A 133 -3.38 23.67 -6.10
C ARG A 133 -4.39 22.53 -6.24
N CYS A 134 -5.59 22.74 -5.73
CA CYS A 134 -6.69 21.82 -5.99
C CYS A 134 -7.06 21.86 -7.48
N ALA A 135 -7.07 20.71 -8.15
CA ALA A 135 -7.43 20.59 -9.56
C ALA A 135 -8.88 20.98 -9.87
N SER A 136 -9.76 21.11 -8.86
CA SER A 136 -11.16 21.50 -9.04
C SER A 136 -11.43 22.96 -8.68
N CYS A 137 -10.88 23.48 -7.58
CA CYS A 137 -11.17 24.86 -7.14
C CYS A 137 -9.97 25.81 -7.19
N GLY A 138 -8.80 25.36 -7.64
CA GLY A 138 -7.58 26.17 -7.78
C GLY A 138 -6.89 26.58 -6.47
N ARG A 139 -7.50 26.35 -5.30
CA ARG A 139 -6.98 26.75 -3.99
C ARG A 139 -5.71 26.00 -3.58
N SER A 140 -4.74 26.71 -3.00
CA SER A 140 -3.48 26.19 -2.44
C SER A 140 -3.37 26.30 -0.92
N ASP A 141 -4.30 27.02 -0.27
CA ASP A 141 -4.39 27.22 1.18
C ASP A 141 -4.93 25.97 1.93
N ARG A 142 -5.28 24.90 1.20
CA ARG A 142 -5.93 23.73 1.75
C ARG A 142 -5.04 22.50 1.66
N LYS A 143 -5.18 21.60 2.65
CA LYS A 143 -4.57 20.26 2.57
C LYS A 143 -5.09 19.54 1.33
N LEU A 144 -4.15 19.17 0.47
CA LEU A 144 -4.41 18.46 -0.78
C LEU A 144 -4.09 16.97 -0.62
N THR A 145 -4.92 16.15 -1.24
CA THR A 145 -4.71 14.69 -1.34
C THR A 145 -4.82 14.31 -2.80
N VAL A 146 -3.99 13.37 -3.25
CA VAL A 146 -4.11 12.78 -4.58
C VAL A 146 -5.11 11.65 -4.50
N TYR A 147 -6.16 11.75 -5.31
CA TYR A 147 -7.20 10.75 -5.40
C TYR A 147 -7.09 10.00 -6.72
N TRP A 148 -7.41 8.72 -6.66
CA TRP A 148 -7.49 7.85 -7.82
C TRP A 148 -8.95 7.77 -8.26
N ARG A 149 -9.26 8.20 -9.49
CA ARG A 149 -10.57 7.97 -10.09
C ARG A 149 -10.42 6.93 -11.19
N ARG A 150 -11.09 5.79 -11.04
CA ARG A 150 -11.38 4.90 -12.17
C ARG A 150 -12.58 5.48 -12.92
N ALA A 151 -12.32 6.38 -13.86
CA ALA A 151 -13.31 6.72 -14.88
C ALA A 151 -13.06 5.76 -16.06
N TRP A 152 -14.14 5.16 -16.58
CA TRP A 152 -14.23 4.24 -17.73
C TRP A 152 -13.09 4.34 -18.76
N GLY A 153 -11.98 3.61 -18.53
CA GLY A 153 -10.84 3.55 -19.46
C GLY A 153 -9.50 3.65 -18.74
N GLU A 154 -9.12 4.85 -18.30
CA GLU A 154 -7.78 5.14 -17.74
C GLU A 154 -7.88 5.67 -16.30
N PRO A 155 -7.04 5.17 -15.37
CA PRO A 155 -6.99 5.70 -14.03
C PRO A 155 -6.44 7.13 -14.02
N GLU A 156 -7.31 8.11 -13.74
CA GLU A 156 -6.92 9.51 -13.60
C GLU A 156 -6.54 9.81 -12.15
N MET A 157 -5.33 10.32 -11.95
CA MET A 157 -4.89 10.87 -10.66
C MET A 157 -5.20 12.36 -10.60
N ARG A 158 -6.03 12.78 -9.64
CA ARG A 158 -6.33 14.20 -9.39
C ARG A 158 -5.97 14.63 -7.99
N THR A 159 -5.31 15.77 -7.88
CA THR A 159 -5.01 16.41 -6.61
C THR A 159 -6.19 17.29 -6.19
N LEU A 160 -6.93 16.90 -5.16
CA LEU A 160 -8.12 17.62 -4.71
C LEU A 160 -8.00 18.03 -3.24
N CYS A 161 -8.66 19.14 -2.88
CA CYS A 161 -8.96 19.43 -1.48
C CYS A 161 -10.17 18.58 -1.03
N ARG A 162 -10.27 18.31 0.27
CA ARG A 162 -11.34 17.46 0.83
C ARG A 162 -12.76 17.87 0.40
N PRO A 163 -13.15 19.16 0.45
CA PRO A 163 -14.50 19.56 0.02
C PRO A 163 -14.78 19.33 -1.47
N CYS A 164 -13.79 19.55 -2.34
CA CYS A 164 -13.93 19.26 -3.76
C CYS A 164 -14.03 17.77 -4.02
N PHE A 165 -13.26 16.95 -3.29
CA PHE A 165 -13.37 15.50 -3.38
C PHE A 165 -14.78 15.02 -2.99
N GLU A 166 -15.29 15.44 -1.83
CA GLU A 166 -16.63 15.10 -1.37
C GLU A 166 -17.74 15.56 -2.34
N ARG A 167 -17.55 16.70 -3.02
CA ARG A 167 -18.48 17.16 -4.07
C ARG A 167 -18.44 16.28 -5.32
N ASN A 168 -17.25 15.95 -5.81
CA ASN A 168 -17.08 15.08 -6.98
C ASN A 168 -17.66 13.68 -6.74
N LEU A 169 -17.54 13.17 -5.50
CA LEU A 169 -18.14 11.90 -5.11
C LEU A 169 -19.67 11.92 -5.17
N ARG A 170 -20.29 13.00 -4.69
CA ARG A 170 -21.76 13.17 -4.75
C ARG A 170 -22.25 13.25 -6.20
N ALA A 171 -21.58 14.05 -7.04
CA ALA A 171 -21.94 14.19 -8.44
C ALA A 171 -21.83 12.88 -9.23
N ALA A 172 -20.85 12.03 -8.91
CA ALA A 172 -20.70 10.70 -9.53
C ALA A 172 -21.76 9.67 -9.10
N ARG A 173 -22.64 10.00 -8.13
CA ARG A 173 -23.73 9.12 -7.67
C ARG A 173 -25.07 9.43 -8.30
N THR A 174 -25.23 10.63 -8.86
CA THR A 174 -26.51 11.15 -9.39
C THR A 174 -26.64 11.05 -10.90
N GLY A 175 -25.60 10.60 -11.60
CA GLY A 175 -25.58 10.43 -13.06
C GLY A 175 -25.00 9.09 -13.43
#